data_AF-A0A969F2S6-F1
#
_entry.id   AF-A0A969F2S6-F1
#
_cell.length_a   1.000
_cell.length_b   1.000
_cell.length_c   1.000
_cell.angle_alpha   90.00
_cell.angle_beta   90.00
_cell.angle_gamma   90.00
#
_symmetry.space_group_name_H-M   'P 1'
#
loop_
_entity.id
_entity.type
_entity.pdbx_description
1 polymer ?
#
loop_
_entity_poly.entity_id
_entity_poly.type
_entity_poly.pdbx_seq_one_letter_code
_entity_poly.pdbx_strand_id
1 'polypeptide(L)'
;MDELTPNQLNRLTELLMNCAPFRNELQLRAMFIDPRLRPWQHLIPASSENFYDLIKRIIALLVSKRNRDSENALILFLDVLADNIDEGDYCHEQILTLASDLRPILNIKPDIFHPQSKPQRPSANNRLELYTILEDRFDDGEIRGLCFELNVDYQNLPGKPKETRLENLFFI
;
A
#
# COMPACT_ATOMS: atom_id res chain seq x y z
N MET A 1 5.05 -3.35 -6.17
CA MET A 1 5.27 -4.36 -5.12
C MET A 1 6.04 -3.63 -4.03
N ASP A 2 5.32 -3.04 -3.07
CA ASP A 2 5.92 -2.32 -1.96
C ASP A 2 6.17 -3.33 -0.82
N GLU A 3 7.10 -4.26 -1.02
CA GLU A 3 7.42 -5.28 -0.02
C GLU A 3 8.53 -4.79 0.91
N LEU A 4 8.28 -4.86 2.22
CA LEU A 4 9.32 -4.69 3.23
C LEU A 4 10.36 -5.80 3.07
N THR A 5 11.64 -5.43 3.15
CA THR A 5 12.70 -6.43 3.21
C THR A 5 12.58 -7.28 4.48
N PRO A 6 13.08 -8.53 4.49
CA PRO A 6 13.05 -9.37 5.69
C PRO A 6 13.69 -8.71 6.91
N ASN A 7 14.74 -7.90 6.70
CA ASN A 7 15.39 -7.15 7.77
C ASN A 7 14.47 -6.07 8.38
N GLN A 8 13.75 -5.31 7.53
CA GLN A 8 12.78 -4.31 8.00
C GLN A 8 11.61 -4.97 8.74
N LEU A 9 11.10 -6.09 8.23
CA LEU A 9 10.03 -6.83 8.88
C LEU A 9 10.46 -7.34 10.27
N ASN A 10 11.67 -7.88 10.40
CA ASN A 10 12.19 -8.36 11.68
C ASN A 10 12.39 -7.21 12.67
N ARG A 11 13.06 -6.12 12.25
CA ARG A 11 13.28 -4.93 13.09
C ARG A 11 11.96 -4.34 13.58
N LEU A 12 10.96 -4.24 12.70
CA LEU A 12 9.63 -3.75 13.04
C LEU A 12 8.91 -4.68 14.01
N THR A 13 8.95 -5.99 13.77
CA THR A 13 8.31 -6.97 14.66
C THR A 13 8.93 -6.93 16.05
N GLU A 14 10.26 -6.94 16.15
CA GLU A 14 10.98 -6.83 17.42
C GLU A 14 10.66 -5.51 18.15
N LEU A 15 10.61 -4.40 17.41
CA LEU A 15 10.24 -3.12 18.01
C LEU A 15 8.82 -3.16 18.58
N LEU A 16 7.84 -3.69 17.84
CA LEU A 16 6.46 -3.79 18.34
C LEU A 16 6.34 -4.75 19.53
N MET A 17 7.14 -5.81 19.58
CA MET A 17 7.16 -6.73 20.73
C MET A 17 7.70 -6.09 22.00
N ASN A 18 8.66 -5.17 21.88
CA ASN A 18 9.35 -4.57 23.02
C ASN A 18 8.76 -3.21 23.44
N CYS A 19 8.30 -2.42 22.46
CA CYS A 19 7.99 -1.01 22.62
C CYS A 19 6.52 -0.63 22.40
N ALA A 20 5.69 -1.52 21.87
CA ALA A 20 4.29 -1.15 21.64
C ALA A 20 3.55 -0.91 22.97
N PRO A 21 2.55 -0.02 23.02
CA PRO A 21 1.68 0.19 24.20
C PRO A 21 0.67 -0.95 24.43
N PHE A 22 0.82 -2.10 23.75
CA PHE A 22 -0.02 -3.29 23.93
C PHE A 22 0.82 -4.52 24.32
N ARG A 23 0.21 -5.45 25.05
CA ARG A 23 0.81 -6.72 25.49
C ARG A 23 -0.01 -7.95 25.11
N ASN A 24 -1.20 -7.76 24.56
CA ASN A 24 -2.11 -8.82 24.17
C ASN A 24 -3.02 -8.38 23.02
N GLU A 25 -3.78 -9.33 22.49
CA GLU A 25 -4.68 -9.15 21.35
C GLU A 25 -5.78 -8.12 21.63
N LEU A 26 -6.31 -8.08 22.86
CA LEU A 26 -7.37 -7.14 23.24
C LEU A 26 -6.88 -5.68 23.16
N GLN A 27 -5.71 -5.40 23.74
CA GLN A 27 -5.09 -4.08 23.70
C GLN A 27 -4.69 -3.68 22.28
N LEU A 28 -4.14 -4.62 21.50
CA LEU A 28 -3.84 -4.39 20.09
C LEU A 28 -5.08 -4.01 19.30
N ARG A 29 -6.20 -4.72 19.49
CA ARG A 29 -7.48 -4.41 18.82
C ARG A 29 -8.06 -3.08 19.27
N ALA A 30 -7.83 -2.66 20.52
CA ALA A 30 -8.24 -1.35 21.01
C ALA A 30 -7.55 -0.20 20.25
N MET A 31 -6.31 -0.39 19.76
CA MET A 31 -5.64 0.61 18.93
C MET A 31 -6.41 0.92 17.64
N PHE A 32 -7.13 -0.06 17.08
CA PHE A 32 -7.94 0.11 15.87
C PHE A 32 -9.28 0.81 16.11
N ILE A 33 -9.55 1.27 17.33
CA ILE A 33 -10.66 2.20 17.61
C ILE A 33 -10.29 3.62 17.13
N ASP A 34 -9.00 3.97 17.07
CA ASP A 34 -8.52 5.26 16.57
C ASP A 34 -9.11 5.52 15.16
N PRO A 35 -9.68 6.71 14.89
CA PRO A 35 -10.29 7.02 13.60
C PRO A 35 -9.38 6.78 12.39
N ARG A 36 -8.06 6.96 12.55
CA ARG A 36 -7.07 6.72 11.49
C ARG A 36 -6.97 5.25 11.11
N LEU A 37 -7.22 4.34 12.05
CA LEU A 37 -7.06 2.89 11.87
C LEU A 37 -8.38 2.13 11.73
N ARG A 38 -9.48 2.74 12.17
CA ARG A 38 -10.83 2.17 12.13
C ARG A 38 -11.21 1.53 10.79
N PRO A 39 -10.82 2.06 9.60
CA PRO A 39 -11.12 1.41 8.33
C PRO A 39 -10.65 -0.04 8.22
N TRP A 40 -9.59 -0.44 8.93
CA TRP A 40 -9.01 -1.78 8.88
C TRP A 40 -9.33 -2.66 10.09
N GLN A 41 -10.09 -2.17 11.07
CA GLN A 41 -10.42 -2.88 12.30
C GLN A 41 -11.02 -4.28 12.05
N HIS A 42 -11.89 -4.40 11.05
CA HIS A 42 -12.58 -5.63 10.69
C HIS A 42 -11.67 -6.67 9.99
N LEU A 43 -10.48 -6.25 9.55
CA LEU A 43 -9.49 -7.10 8.89
C LEU A 43 -8.52 -7.74 9.90
N ILE A 44 -8.54 -7.29 11.15
CA ILE A 44 -7.63 -7.79 12.18
C ILE A 44 -8.09 -9.19 12.63
N PRO A 45 -7.20 -10.20 12.57
CA PRO A 45 -7.54 -11.56 12.99
C PRO A 45 -8.11 -11.57 14.42
N ALA A 46 -9.15 -12.40 14.63
CA ALA A 46 -9.84 -12.46 15.91
C ALA A 46 -8.99 -13.06 17.03
N SER A 47 -8.08 -13.98 16.68
CA SER A 47 -7.15 -14.65 17.59
C SER A 47 -6.02 -15.31 16.80
N SER A 48 -4.86 -15.45 17.44
CA SER A 48 -3.73 -16.27 16.98
C SER A 48 -3.27 -17.18 18.11
N GLU A 49 -2.71 -18.35 17.78
CA GLU A 49 -2.06 -19.20 18.80
C GLU A 49 -0.81 -18.52 19.38
N ASN A 50 -0.19 -17.64 18.61
CA ASN A 50 1.03 -16.92 18.98
C ASN A 50 0.89 -15.42 18.68
N PHE A 51 1.13 -14.59 19.70
CA PHE A 51 1.07 -13.14 19.58
C PHE A 51 2.12 -12.58 18.61
N TYR A 52 3.32 -13.17 18.56
CA TYR A 52 4.36 -12.77 17.62
C TYR A 52 3.92 -12.97 16.15
N ASP A 53 3.27 -14.09 15.87
CA ASP A 53 2.73 -14.38 14.53
C ASP A 53 1.54 -13.48 14.19
N LEU A 54 0.74 -13.09 15.20
CA LEU A 54 -0.32 -12.11 15.01
C LEU A 54 0.25 -10.76 14.56
N ILE A 55 1.31 -10.28 15.23
CA ILE A 55 2.00 -9.03 14.85
C ILE A 55 2.53 -9.10 13.42
N LYS A 56 3.21 -10.21 13.05
CA LYS A 56 3.69 -10.40 11.67
C LYS A 56 2.57 -10.35 10.64
N ARG A 57 1.44 -11.01 10.91
CA ARG A 57 0.27 -11.00 10.02
C ARG A 57 -0.34 -9.62 9.90
N ILE A 58 -0.43 -8.87 10.99
CA ILE A 58 -0.94 -7.50 10.99
C ILE A 58 -0.01 -6.57 10.21
N ILE A 59 1.30 -6.66 10.41
CA ILE A 59 2.28 -5.89 9.62
C ILE A 59 2.08 -6.19 8.13
N ALA A 60 2.09 -7.47 7.74
CA ALA A 60 1.93 -7.87 6.34
C ALA A 60 0.61 -7.38 5.74
N LEU A 61 -0.47 -7.41 6.53
CA LEU A 61 -1.76 -6.87 6.15
C LEU A 61 -1.68 -5.36 5.91
N LEU A 62 -1.17 -4.60 6.87
CA LEU A 62 -1.18 -3.14 6.83
C LEU A 62 -0.23 -2.56 5.76
N VAL A 63 0.89 -3.23 5.47
CA VAL A 63 1.80 -2.83 4.37
C VAL A 63 1.05 -2.72 3.05
N SER A 64 0.09 -3.61 2.79
CA SER A 64 -0.69 -3.64 1.55
C SER A 64 -1.88 -2.69 1.50
N LYS A 65 -2.14 -1.92 2.57
CA LYS A 65 -3.36 -1.11 2.70
C LYS A 65 -3.05 0.37 2.68
N ARG A 66 -3.94 1.13 2.04
CA ARG A 66 -3.91 2.59 1.96
C ARG A 66 -5.29 3.16 2.27
N ASN A 67 -5.33 4.38 2.82
CA ASN A 67 -6.58 5.14 3.00
C ASN A 67 -6.94 5.90 1.70
N ARG A 68 -7.98 6.75 1.76
CA ARG A 68 -8.43 7.57 0.62
C ARG A 68 -7.41 8.64 0.22
N ASP A 69 -6.58 9.08 1.16
CA ASP A 69 -5.50 10.06 0.95
C ASP A 69 -4.19 9.39 0.49
N SER A 70 -4.25 8.10 0.15
CA SER A 70 -3.11 7.25 -0.28
C SER A 70 -2.04 7.01 0.79
N GLU A 71 -2.33 7.35 2.05
CA GLU A 71 -1.45 7.07 3.18
C GLU A 71 -1.49 5.57 3.52
N ASN A 72 -0.32 4.99 3.73
CA ASN A 72 -0.15 3.60 4.07
C ASN A 72 -0.62 3.31 5.51
N ALA A 73 -1.41 2.26 5.66
CA ALA A 73 -2.02 1.90 6.93
C ALA A 73 -0.98 1.52 8.00
N LEU A 74 0.18 0.97 7.62
CA LEU A 74 1.25 0.66 8.56
C LEU A 74 1.88 1.94 9.11
N ILE A 75 2.06 2.96 8.28
CA ILE A 75 2.59 4.26 8.75
C ILE A 75 1.61 4.89 9.74
N LEU A 76 0.32 4.94 9.40
CA LEU A 76 -0.71 5.44 10.30
C LEU A 76 -0.76 4.65 11.62
N PHE A 77 -0.52 3.33 11.56
CA PHE A 77 -0.45 2.50 12.76
C PHE A 77 0.73 2.87 13.65
N LEU A 78 1.91 3.07 13.07
CA LEU A 78 3.09 3.51 13.83
C LEU A 78 2.90 4.90 14.45
N ASP A 79 2.25 5.82 13.75
CA ASP A 79 1.94 7.15 14.27
C ASP A 79 1.00 7.07 15.47
N VAL A 80 -0.07 6.28 15.36
CA VAL A 80 -1.01 6.05 16.47
C VAL A 80 -0.30 5.41 17.66
N LEU A 81 0.64 4.48 17.43
CA LEU A 81 1.40 3.89 18.53
C LEU A 81 2.29 4.90 19.23
N ALA A 82 2.99 5.76 18.48
CA ALA A 82 3.79 6.83 19.05
C ALA A 82 2.93 7.79 19.88
N ASP A 83 1.77 8.21 19.37
CA ASP A 83 0.84 9.10 20.10
C ASP A 83 0.33 8.51 21.44
N ASN A 84 0.45 7.19 21.64
CA ASN A 84 0.05 6.49 22.86
C ASN A 84 1.23 6.16 23.80
N ILE A 85 2.43 6.65 23.49
CA ILE A 85 3.64 6.52 24.31
C ILE A 85 4.06 7.91 24.76
N ASP A 86 4.61 8.03 25.97
CA ASP A 86 5.16 9.29 26.46
C ASP A 86 6.32 9.78 25.58
N GLU A 87 6.35 11.08 25.26
CA GLU A 87 7.37 11.65 24.37
C GLU A 87 8.80 11.49 24.91
N GLY A 88 8.96 11.35 26.23
CA GLY A 88 10.25 11.09 26.89
C GLY A 88 10.66 9.63 26.93
N ASP A 89 9.82 8.70 26.47
CA ASP A 89 10.12 7.27 26.43
C ASP A 89 11.02 6.94 25.23
N TYR A 90 12.05 6.12 25.47
CA TYR A 90 12.91 5.59 24.41
C TYR A 90 12.12 4.92 23.28
N CYS A 91 11.02 4.24 23.61
CA CYS A 91 10.16 3.56 22.66
C CYS A 91 9.42 4.53 21.72
N HIS A 92 9.10 5.74 22.18
CA HIS A 92 8.49 6.78 21.34
C HIS A 92 9.44 7.17 20.20
N GLU A 93 10.69 7.51 20.53
CA GLU A 93 11.72 7.90 19.54
C GLU A 93 12.00 6.77 18.54
N GLN A 94 12.08 5.53 19.02
CA GLN A 94 12.38 4.37 18.18
C GLN A 94 11.27 4.08 17.16
N ILE A 95 10.00 4.21 17.57
CA ILE A 95 8.84 4.03 16.67
C ILE A 95 8.80 5.14 15.63
N LEU A 96 9.01 6.40 16.03
CA LEU A 96 9.04 7.53 15.08
C LEU A 96 10.20 7.43 14.10
N THR A 97 11.38 7.03 14.55
CA THR A 97 12.55 6.82 13.70
C THR A 97 12.25 5.76 12.64
N LEU A 98 11.69 4.61 13.05
CA LEU A 98 11.35 3.55 12.11
C LEU A 98 10.22 3.98 11.16
N ALA A 99 9.21 4.70 11.63
CA ALA A 99 8.16 5.25 10.79
C ALA A 99 8.74 6.21 9.74
N SER A 100 9.69 7.07 10.13
CA SER A 100 10.41 7.96 9.22
C SER A 100 11.20 7.21 8.16
N ASP A 101 11.91 6.13 8.54
CA ASP A 101 12.65 5.27 7.61
C ASP A 101 11.70 4.60 6.59
N LEU A 102 10.52 4.18 7.03
CA LEU A 102 9.55 3.44 6.20
C LEU A 102 8.65 4.34 5.36
N ARG A 103 8.38 5.57 5.79
CA ARG A 103 7.55 6.55 5.06
C ARG A 103 7.94 6.73 3.58
N PRO A 104 9.21 6.97 3.19
CA PRO A 104 9.56 7.14 1.78
C PRO A 104 9.34 5.87 0.94
N ILE A 105 9.36 4.70 1.58
CA ILE A 105 9.16 3.40 0.91
C ILE A 105 7.66 3.09 0.79
N LEU A 106 6.90 3.36 1.84
CA LEU A 106 5.51 2.93 1.96
C LEU A 106 4.51 4.03 1.61
N ASN A 107 4.85 5.31 1.76
CA ASN A 107 4.05 6.45 1.30
C ASN A 107 4.59 7.00 0.00
N ILE A 108 5.11 6.13 -0.88
CA ILE A 108 5.15 6.44 -2.30
C ILE A 108 3.70 6.71 -2.70
N LYS A 109 3.30 7.98 -2.67
CA LYS A 109 2.21 8.44 -3.52
C LYS A 109 2.67 8.01 -4.90
N PRO A 110 1.93 7.15 -5.63
CA PRO A 110 2.25 6.97 -7.03
C PRO A 110 2.32 8.39 -7.57
N ASP A 111 3.48 8.77 -8.10
CA ASP A 111 3.73 10.08 -8.67
C ASP A 111 2.89 10.20 -9.95
N ILE A 112 1.60 10.32 -9.73
CA ILE A 112 0.58 10.61 -10.71
C ILE A 112 0.34 12.09 -10.45
N PHE A 113 1.15 12.91 -11.13
CA PHE A 113 1.13 14.38 -11.20
C PHE A 113 1.90 15.18 -10.12
N HIS A 114 3.24 15.23 -10.23
CA HIS A 114 3.95 16.49 -10.04
C HIS A 114 3.77 17.41 -11.27
N PRO A 115 3.13 18.60 -11.15
CA PRO A 115 2.89 19.51 -12.28
C PRO A 115 4.13 20.33 -12.72
N GLN A 116 5.35 19.82 -12.59
CA GLN A 116 6.56 20.56 -13.00
C GLN A 116 7.49 19.82 -13.98
N SER A 117 7.13 18.63 -14.44
CA SER A 117 7.76 18.00 -15.61
C SER A 117 6.72 17.95 -16.72
N LYS A 118 7.02 18.58 -17.88
CA LYS A 118 6.18 18.46 -19.09
C LYS A 118 5.84 16.97 -19.30
N PRO A 119 4.58 16.63 -19.68
CA PRO A 119 4.18 15.24 -19.87
C PRO A 119 5.13 14.57 -20.85
N GLN A 120 6.00 13.72 -20.30
CA GLN A 120 6.98 13.01 -21.08
C GLN A 120 6.34 11.69 -21.48
N ARG A 121 6.12 11.55 -22.79
CA ARG A 121 5.59 10.33 -23.40
C ARG A 121 6.30 9.12 -22.78
N PRO A 122 5.59 8.11 -22.26
CA PRO A 122 6.24 6.94 -21.69
C PRO A 122 7.25 6.39 -22.69
N SER A 123 8.47 6.12 -22.22
CA SER A 123 9.54 5.56 -23.05
C SER A 123 9.04 4.26 -23.69
N ALA A 124 9.57 3.89 -24.85
CA ALA A 124 9.14 2.68 -25.56
C ALA A 124 9.24 1.41 -24.68
N ASN A 125 10.18 1.39 -23.73
CA ASN A 125 10.38 0.28 -22.80
C ASN A 125 9.24 0.18 -21.76
N ASN A 126 8.78 1.31 -21.22
CA ASN A 126 7.68 1.33 -20.25
C ASN A 126 6.34 0.93 -20.88
N ARG A 127 6.17 1.18 -22.18
CA ARG A 127 4.97 0.79 -22.92
C ARG A 127 4.89 -0.72 -23.06
N LEU A 128 6.01 -1.38 -23.37
CA LEU A 128 6.06 -2.83 -23.53
C LEU A 128 5.72 -3.58 -22.25
N GLU A 129 6.24 -3.13 -21.10
CA GLU A 129 5.90 -3.72 -19.80
C GLU A 129 4.42 -3.57 -19.45
N LEU A 130 3.84 -2.39 -19.72
CA LEU A 130 2.42 -2.15 -19.52
C LEU A 130 1.56 -3.00 -20.47
N TYR A 131 1.99 -3.19 -21.73
CA TYR A 131 1.33 -4.12 -22.65
C TYR A 131 1.30 -5.53 -22.09
N THR A 132 2.45 -6.04 -21.64
CA THR A 132 2.54 -7.39 -21.08
C THR A 132 1.63 -7.55 -19.86
N ILE A 133 1.59 -6.56 -18.97
CA ILE A 133 0.74 -6.63 -17.76
C ILE A 133 -0.76 -6.61 -18.12
N LEU A 134 -1.16 -5.71 -19.02
CA LEU A 134 -2.57 -5.59 -19.44
C LEU A 134 -3.02 -6.82 -20.25
N GLU A 135 -2.12 -7.39 -21.05
CA GLU A 135 -2.41 -8.57 -21.85
C GLU A 135 -2.52 -9.83 -21.00
N ASP A 136 -1.55 -10.05 -20.09
CA ASP A 136 -1.42 -11.26 -19.27
C ASP A 136 -2.46 -11.32 -18.14
N ARG A 137 -2.79 -10.16 -17.55
CA ARG A 137 -3.57 -10.13 -16.30
C ARG A 137 -5.04 -9.79 -16.45
N PHE A 138 -5.46 -9.28 -17.61
CA PHE A 138 -6.82 -8.81 -17.83
C PHE A 138 -7.41 -9.44 -19.08
N ASP A 139 -8.64 -9.93 -19.01
CA ASP A 139 -9.35 -10.38 -20.19
C ASP A 139 -9.92 -9.21 -21.01
N ASP A 140 -10.46 -9.50 -22.20
CA ASP A 140 -11.03 -8.47 -23.10
C ASP A 140 -12.20 -7.70 -22.46
N GLY A 141 -12.96 -8.35 -21.57
CA GLY A 141 -14.08 -7.75 -20.84
C GLY A 141 -13.61 -6.80 -19.75
N GLU A 142 -12.56 -7.18 -19.01
CA GLU A 142 -11.98 -6.34 -17.96
C GLU A 142 -11.27 -5.12 -18.55
N ILE A 143 -10.56 -5.27 -19.67
CA ILE A 143 -9.95 -4.14 -20.41
C ILE A 143 -11.02 -3.18 -20.89
N ARG A 144 -12.15 -3.70 -21.37
CA ARG A 144 -13.29 -2.86 -21.77
C ARG A 144 -13.91 -2.12 -20.58
N GLY A 145 -13.97 -2.73 -19.41
CA GLY A 145 -14.38 -2.09 -18.16
C GLY A 145 -13.44 -0.93 -17.78
N LEU A 146 -12.13 -1.16 -17.85
CA LEU A 146 -11.13 -0.13 -17.60
C LEU A 146 -11.26 1.03 -18.60
N CYS A 147 -11.43 0.73 -19.89
CA CYS A 147 -11.61 1.76 -20.92
C CYS A 147 -12.88 2.59 -20.67
N PHE A 148 -13.96 1.98 -20.18
CA PHE A 148 -15.17 2.70 -19.80
C PHE A 148 -14.91 3.67 -18.63
N GLU A 149 -14.20 3.23 -17.59
CA GLU A 149 -13.82 4.10 -16.46
C GLU A 149 -12.90 5.26 -16.89
N LEU A 150 -12.05 5.03 -17.88
CA LEU A 150 -11.16 6.04 -18.46
C LEU A 150 -11.82 6.91 -19.54
N ASN A 151 -13.12 6.71 -19.82
CA ASN A 151 -13.86 7.37 -20.89
C ASN A 151 -13.20 7.23 -22.29
N VAL A 152 -12.56 6.08 -22.52
CA VAL A 152 -11.98 5.69 -23.80
C VAL A 152 -12.94 4.76 -24.54
N ASP A 153 -13.23 5.09 -25.79
CA ASP A 153 -14.10 4.29 -26.64
C ASP A 153 -13.38 3.02 -27.16
N TYR A 154 -13.39 1.98 -26.34
CA TYR A 154 -12.78 0.68 -26.65
C TYR A 154 -13.31 0.06 -27.96
N GLN A 155 -14.56 0.32 -28.32
CA GLN A 155 -15.17 -0.29 -29.51
C GLN A 155 -14.65 0.32 -30.80
N ASN A 156 -14.33 1.61 -30.77
CA ASN A 156 -13.80 2.38 -31.89
C ASN A 156 -12.27 2.46 -31.92
N LEU A 157 -11.57 1.82 -30.98
CA LEU A 157 -10.12 1.67 -31.06
C LEU A 157 -9.73 0.95 -32.36
N PRO A 158 -8.80 1.51 -33.15
CA PRO A 158 -8.28 0.84 -34.32
C PRO A 158 -7.54 -0.43 -33.92
N GLY A 159 -7.58 -1.43 -34.80
CA GLY A 159 -7.00 -2.74 -34.55
C GLY A 159 -8.00 -3.77 -34.03
N LYS A 160 -7.96 -4.94 -34.65
CA LYS A 160 -8.41 -6.21 -34.10
C LYS A 160 -7.28 -7.19 -34.41
N PRO A 161 -6.76 -7.97 -33.46
CA PRO A 161 -7.29 -8.38 -32.15
C PRO A 161 -6.89 -7.48 -30.94
N LYS A 162 -7.17 -7.92 -29.70
CA LYS A 162 -6.92 -7.25 -28.40
C LYS A 162 -5.56 -6.56 -28.32
N GLU A 163 -4.50 -7.25 -28.76
CA GLU A 163 -3.12 -6.74 -28.85
C GLU A 163 -3.04 -5.38 -29.56
N THR A 164 -3.63 -5.28 -30.75
CA THR A 164 -3.59 -4.06 -31.57
C THR A 164 -4.42 -2.92 -30.95
N ARG A 165 -5.47 -3.23 -30.16
CA ARG A 165 -6.26 -2.22 -29.46
C ARG A 165 -5.53 -1.65 -28.26
N LEU A 166 -4.85 -2.52 -27.51
CA LEU A 166 -3.94 -2.10 -26.45
C LEU A 166 -2.90 -1.16 -27.03
N GLU A 167 -2.27 -1.51 -28.16
CA GLU A 167 -1.27 -0.65 -28.81
C GLU A 167 -1.77 0.79 -29.02
N ASN A 168 -3.02 0.93 -29.46
CA ASN A 168 -3.67 2.21 -29.76
C ASN A 168 -4.19 2.98 -28.52
N LEU A 169 -4.39 2.33 -27.38
CA LEU A 169 -4.75 2.98 -26.11
C LEU A 169 -3.70 3.99 -25.63
N PHE A 170 -2.44 3.80 -25.98
CA PHE A 170 -1.32 4.66 -25.56
C PHE A 170 -1.00 5.78 -26.57
N PHE A 171 -1.82 5.94 -27.62
CA PHE A 171 -1.70 7.01 -28.61
C PHE A 171 -2.87 8.02 -28.57
N ILE A 172 -3.86 7.80 -27.70
CA ILE A 172 -4.94 8.73 -27.37
C ILE A 172 -4.46 9.70 -26.29
#